data_AF-A0A0H2MH78-F1
#
_entry.id   AF-A0A0H2MH78-F1
#
_cell.length_a   1.000
_cell.length_b   1.000
_cell.length_c   1.000
_cell.angle_alpha   90.00
_cell.angle_beta   90.00
_cell.angle_gamma   90.00
#
_symmetry.space_group_name_H-M   'P 1'
#
loop_
_entity.id
_entity.type
_entity.pdbx_description
1 polymer ?
#
loop_
_entity_poly.entity_id
_entity_poly.type
_entity_poly.pdbx_seq_one_letter_code
_entity_poly.pdbx_strand_id
1 'polypeptide(L)' 'MNPATIATVNALVEIGVFAFKSIAAVQNGDKTPEEIRAEWPSISAKLGDAWAAWEAAEKSNG' A
#
# COMPACT_ATOMS: atom_id res chain seq x y z
N MET A 1 -4.03 3.70 20.06
CA MET A 1 -3.81 2.88 18.86
C MET A 1 -2.33 2.50 18.84
N ASN A 2 -1.96 1.22 18.73
CA ASN A 2 -0.55 0.85 18.76
C ASN A 2 0.15 1.30 17.46
N PRO A 3 1.48 1.51 17.45
CA PRO A 3 2.21 1.98 16.27
C PRO A 3 2.04 1.08 15.03
N ALA A 4 1.92 -0.24 15.20
CA ALA A 4 1.71 -1.18 14.10
C ALA A 4 0.34 -1.02 13.44
N THR A 5 -0.71 -0.76 14.23
CA THR A 5 -2.04 -0.42 13.72
C THR A 5 -2.01 0.87 12.90
N ILE A 6 -1.31 1.91 13.38
CA ILE A 6 -1.17 3.18 12.64
C ILE A 6 -0.40 2.95 11.32
N ALA A 7 0.70 2.20 11.36
CA ALA A 7 1.49 1.87 10.17
C ALA A 7 0.66 1.12 9.12
N THR A 8 -0.21 0.21 9.57
CA THR A 8 -1.10 -0.57 8.70
C THR A 8 -2.18 0.29 8.07
N VAL A 9 -2.81 1.18 8.84
CA VAL A 9 -3.76 2.15 8.30
C VAL A 9 -3.10 3.05 7.26
N ASN A 10 -1.88 3.54 7.53
CA ASN A 10 -1.14 4.38 6.59
C ASN A 10 -0.80 3.63 5.29
N ALA A 11 -0.37 2.36 5.38
CA ALA A 11 -0.09 1.53 4.20
C ALA A 11 -1.34 1.34 3.32
N LEU A 12 -2.51 1.10 3.93
CA LEU A 12 -3.78 1.00 3.21
C LEU A 12 -4.16 2.31 2.51
N VAL A 13 -3.95 3.45 3.18
CA VAL A 13 -4.17 4.78 2.59
C VAL A 13 -3.23 5.02 1.41
N GLU A 14 -1.94 4.69 1.53
CA GLU A 14 -0.98 4.83 0.43
C GLU A 14 -1.39 4.03 -0.82
N ILE A 15 -1.93 2.82 -0.64
CA ILE A 15 -2.41 1.99 -1.75
C ILE A 15 -3.63 2.61 -2.42
N GLY A 16 -4.58 3.10 -1.62
CA GLY A 16 -5.74 3.82 -2.15
C GLY A 16 -5.31 5.02 -2.99
N VAL A 17 -4.37 5.82 -2.47
CA VAL A 17 -3.81 6.98 -3.19
C VAL A 17 -3.07 6.56 -4.46
N PHE A 18 -2.29 5.47 -4.41
CA PHE A 18 -1.61 4.92 -5.58
C PHE A 18 -2.60 4.54 -6.68
N ALA A 19 -3.72 3.89 -6.34
CA ALA A 19 -4.75 3.52 -7.31
C ALA A 19 -5.33 4.75 -8.03
N PHE A 20 -5.72 5.80 -7.29
CA PHE A 20 -6.24 7.03 -7.90
C PHE A 20 -5.21 7.73 -8.79
N LYS A 21 -3.95 7.84 -8.34
CA LYS A 21 -2.87 8.44 -9.12
C LYS A 21 -2.56 7.64 -10.39
N SER A 22 -2.63 6.32 -10.31
CA SER A 22 -2.37 5.43 -11.46
C SER A 22 -3.43 5.60 -12.54
N ILE A 23 -4.72 5.68 -12.15
CA ILE A 23 -5.82 5.94 -13.07
C ILE A 23 -5.64 7.29 -13.75
N ALA A 24 -5.34 8.34 -12.98
CA ALA A 24 -5.13 9.67 -13.52
C ALA A 24 -3.94 9.72 -14.50
N ALA A 25 -2.81 9.10 -14.15
CA ALA A 25 -1.63 9.05 -15.00
C ALA A 25 -1.89 8.37 -16.34
N VAL A 26 -2.66 7.26 -16.34
CA VAL A 26 -3.07 6.58 -17.58
C VAL A 26 -4.02 7.44 -18.41
N GLN A 27 -5.00 8.10 -17.78
CA GLN A 27 -5.95 8.97 -18.47
C GLN A 27 -5.27 10.19 -19.11
N ASN A 28 -4.24 10.74 -18.48
CA ASN A 28 -3.48 11.88 -18.99
C ASN A 28 -2.44 11.48 -20.05
N GLY A 29 -2.16 10.18 -20.22
CA GLY A 29 -1.09 9.69 -21.07
C GLY A 29 0.32 9.86 -20.47
N ASP A 30 0.42 10.17 -19.17
CA ASP A 30 1.69 10.31 -18.46
C ASP A 30 2.40 8.96 -18.27
N LYS A 31 1.63 7.88 -18.14
CA LYS A 31 2.11 6.50 -17.99
C LYS A 31 1.21 5.51 -18.71
N THR A 32 1.82 4.43 -19.19
CA THR A 32 1.13 3.26 -19.71
C THR A 32 0.64 2.34 -18.58
N PRO A 33 -0.36 1.48 -18.83
CA PRO A 33 -0.76 0.43 -17.88
C PRO A 33 0.41 -0.48 -17.47
N GLU A 34 1.35 -0.75 -18.39
CA GLU A 34 2.55 -1.57 -18.14
C GLU A 34 3.51 -0.91 -17.14
N GLU A 35 3.74 0.39 -17.27
CA GLU A 35 4.57 1.15 -16.32
C GLU A 35 3.94 1.18 -14.92
N ILE A 36 2.63 1.39 -14.83
CA ILE A 36 1.90 1.28 -13.55
C ILE A 36 2.02 -0.13 -12.96
N ARG A 37 1.89 -1.17 -13.78
CA ARG A 37 2.03 -2.56 -13.33
C ARG A 37 3.43 -2.85 -12.80
N ALA A 38 4.47 -2.23 -13.36
CA ALA A 38 5.84 -2.36 -12.89
C ALA A 38 6.07 -1.72 -11.51
N GLU A 39 5.25 -0.74 -11.11
CA GLU A 39 5.30 -0.10 -9.78
C GLU A 39 4.62 -0.93 -8.69
N TRP A 40 3.68 -1.81 -9.08
CA TRP A 40 2.88 -2.61 -8.16
C TRP A 40 3.69 -3.46 -7.18
N PRO A 41 4.79 -4.17 -7.56
CA PRO A 41 5.54 -5.00 -6.62
C PRO A 41 6.08 -4.26 -5.40
N SER A 42 6.51 -3.00 -5.58
CA SER A 42 7.02 -2.17 -4.48
C SER A 42 5.90 -1.77 -3.52
N ILE A 43 4.73 -1.42 -4.06
CA ILE A 43 3.53 -1.08 -3.27
C ILE A 43 3.02 -2.32 -2.51
N SER A 44 2.93 -3.47 -3.18
CA SER A 44 2.42 -4.70 -2.58
C SER A 44 3.34 -5.24 -1.47
N ALA A 45 4.66 -5.05 -1.60
CA ALA A 45 5.61 -5.43 -0.55
C ALA A 45 5.35 -4.64 0.75
N LYS A 46 5.14 -3.32 0.65
CA LYS A 46 4.80 -2.47 1.81
C LYS A 46 3.51 -2.91 2.50
N LEU A 47 2.50 -3.35 1.72
CA LEU A 47 1.28 -3.91 2.30
C LEU A 47 1.56 -5.18 3.09
N GLY A 48 2.34 -6.09 2.51
CA GLY A 48 2.72 -7.35 3.16
C GLY A 48 3.46 -7.11 4.47
N ASP A 49 4.43 -6.20 4.46
CA ASP A 49 5.20 -5.83 5.66
C ASP A 49 4.30 -5.20 6.75
N ALA A 50 3.40 -4.31 6.35
CA ALA A 50 2.46 -3.69 7.28
C ALA A 50 1.47 -4.71 7.88
N TRP A 51 0.96 -5.63 7.05
CA TRP A 51 0.10 -6.72 7.50
C TRP A 51 0.80 -7.64 8.50
N ALA A 52 2.02 -8.07 8.20
CA ALA A 52 2.82 -8.90 9.11
C ALA A 52 3.10 -8.19 10.45
N ALA A 53 3.38 -6.89 10.41
CA ALA A 53 3.56 -6.07 11.61
C ALA A 53 2.28 -5.97 12.45
N TRP A 54 1.12 -5.86 11.81
CA TRP A 54 -0.18 -5.87 12.48
C TRP A 54 -0.48 -7.21 13.15
N GLU A 55 -0.32 -8.33 12.42
CA GLU A 55 -0.53 -9.67 12.97
C GLU A 55 0.40 -9.98 14.16
N ALA A 56 1.66 -9.52 14.09
CA ALA A 56 2.60 -9.65 15.21
C ALA A 56 2.15 -8.84 16.43
N ALA A 57 1.62 -7.63 16.21
CA ALA A 57 1.15 -6.77 17.28
C ALA A 57 -0.18 -7.25 17.90
N GLU A 58 -1.05 -7.90 17.11
CA GLU A 58 -2.27 -8.55 17.61
C GLU A 58 -1.92 -9.73 18.53
N LYS A 59 -0.97 -10.59 18.13
CA LYS A 59 -0.49 -11.72 18.94
C LYS A 59 0.21 -11.31 20.23
N SER A 60 0.83 -10.12 20.29
CA SER A 60 1.50 -9.60 21.48
C SER A 60 0.55 -8.98 22.51
N ASN A 61 -0.70 -8.72 22.14
CA ASN A 61 -1.72 -8.13 23.02
C ASN A 61 -2.70 -9.19 23.59
N GLY A 62 -2.45 -10.47 23.32
CA GLY A 62 -3.19 -11.62 23.87
C GLY A 62 -2.52 -12.24 25.09
#